data_AF-A0A1I1N7T9-F1
#
_entry.id   AF-A0A1I1N7T9-F1
#
_cell.length_a   1.000
_cell.length_b   1.000
_cell.length_c   1.000
_cell.angle_alpha   90.00
_cell.angle_beta   90.00
_cell.angle_gamma   90.00
#
_symmetry.space_group_name_H-M   'P 1'
#
loop_
_entity.id
_entity.type
_entity.pdbx_description
1 polymer ?
#
loop_
_entity_poly.entity_id
_entity_poly.type
_entity_poly.pdbx_seq_one_letter_code
_entity_poly.pdbx_strand_id
1 'polypeptide(L)'
;MPDTVTLQLDAVGELVGQLAGLGAELSADGALLAGDGARLGRALDGPAAVELDAVGRVAAAAVGVLADRAVVVAQTLEQALASYRALEGLLTERLGAGRYAPTAR
;
A
#
# COMPACT_ATOMS: atom_id res chain seq x y z
N MET A 1 25.33 14.12 -7.76
CA MET A 1 23.91 14.32 -7.43
C MET A 1 23.12 13.21 -8.09
N PRO A 2 22.14 12.60 -7.41
CA PRO A 2 21.22 11.68 -8.07
C PRO A 2 20.46 12.43 -9.19
N ASP A 3 20.17 11.73 -10.29
CA ASP A 3 19.28 12.25 -11.34
C ASP A 3 17.85 12.36 -10.77
N THR A 4 17.08 13.32 -11.27
CA THR A 4 15.65 13.52 -11.00
C THR A 4 14.86 12.21 -11.06
N VAL A 5 15.19 11.33 -12.00
CA VAL A 5 14.53 10.02 -12.15
C VAL A 5 14.79 9.14 -10.93
N THR A 6 16.03 9.02 -10.47
CA THR A 6 16.37 8.25 -9.26
C THR A 6 15.65 8.80 -8.03
N LEU A 7 15.62 10.13 -7.87
CA LEU A 7 14.92 10.80 -6.77
C LEU A 7 13.41 10.53 -6.79
N GLN A 8 12.80 10.51 -7.98
CA GLN A 8 11.38 10.17 -8.14
C GLN A 8 11.10 8.71 -7.78
N LEU A 9 11.96 7.76 -8.16
CA LEU A 9 11.80 6.35 -7.82
C LEU A 9 11.95 6.10 -6.32
N ASP A 10 12.86 6.80 -5.65
CA ASP A 10 13.01 6.74 -4.19
C ASP A 10 11.77 7.30 -3.49
N ALA A 11 11.22 8.42 -3.97
CA ALA A 11 9.98 8.99 -3.45
C ALA A 11 8.78 8.04 -3.64
N VAL A 12 8.70 7.33 -4.77
CA VAL A 12 7.67 6.29 -4.99
C VAL A 12 7.89 5.12 -4.03
N GLY A 13 9.13 4.74 -3.75
CA GLY A 13 9.46 3.72 -2.75
C GLY A 13 9.02 4.11 -1.34
N GLU A 14 9.21 5.37 -0.95
CA GLU A 14 8.69 5.90 0.31
C GLU A 14 7.17 5.88 0.35
N LEU A 15 6.51 6.32 -0.74
CA LEU A 15 5.06 6.30 -0.86
C LEU A 15 4.47 4.89 -0.73
N VAL A 16 5.13 3.86 -1.27
CA VAL A 16 4.75 2.45 -1.09
C VAL A 16 4.74 2.10 0.39
N GLY A 17 5.79 2.45 1.13
CA GLY A 17 5.87 2.23 2.57
C GLY A 17 4.78 2.96 3.35
N GLN A 18 4.53 4.22 3.00
CA GLN A 18 3.47 5.03 3.61
C GLN A 18 2.08 4.44 3.37
N LEU A 19 1.78 3.97 2.16
CA LEU A 19 0.50 3.33 1.83
C LEU A 19 0.32 1.98 2.53
N ALA A 20 1.37 1.18 2.64
CA ALA A 20 1.34 -0.07 3.40
C ALA A 20 1.12 0.19 4.89
N GLY A 21 1.79 1.19 5.46
CA GLY A 21 1.60 1.65 6.84
C GLY A 21 0.17 2.15 7.10
N LEU A 22 -0.33 3.02 6.23
CA LEU A 22 -1.71 3.51 6.28
C LEU A 22 -2.72 2.36 6.21
N GLY A 23 -2.50 1.36 5.35
CA GLY A 23 -3.34 0.17 5.28
C GLY A 23 -3.38 -0.59 6.61
N ALA A 24 -2.24 -0.75 7.27
CA ALA A 24 -2.15 -1.42 8.57
C ALA A 24 -2.86 -0.62 9.69
N GLU A 25 -2.68 0.70 9.72
CA GLU A 25 -3.35 1.60 10.67
C GLU A 25 -4.87 1.55 10.51
N LEU A 26 -5.37 1.69 9.27
CA LEU A 26 -6.80 1.60 8.97
C LEU A 26 -7.38 0.22 9.33
N SER A 27 -6.63 -0.87 9.08
CA SER A 27 -7.07 -2.21 9.47
C SER A 27 -7.24 -2.34 10.99
N ALA A 28 -6.29 -1.78 11.76
CA ALA A 28 -6.37 -1.75 13.22
C ALA A 28 -7.56 -0.90 13.71
N ASP A 29 -7.77 0.28 13.11
CA ASP A 29 -8.92 1.14 13.42
C ASP A 29 -10.25 0.44 13.11
N GLY A 30 -10.34 -0.29 12.00
CA GLY A 30 -11.50 -1.12 11.67
C GLY A 30 -11.79 -2.17 12.74
N ALA A 31 -10.75 -2.85 13.25
CA ALA A 31 -10.91 -3.81 14.34
C ALA A 31 -11.40 -3.15 15.65
N LEU A 32 -10.91 -1.94 15.96
CA LEU A 32 -11.38 -1.15 17.10
C LEU A 32 -12.85 -0.76 16.96
N LEU A 33 -13.26 -0.25 15.80
CA LEU A 33 -14.66 0.14 15.54
C LEU A 33 -15.63 -1.04 15.70
N ALA A 34 -15.27 -2.22 15.19
CA ALA A 34 -16.05 -3.43 15.39
C ALA A 34 -16.12 -3.83 16.87
N GLY A 35 -14.99 -3.79 17.57
CA GLY A 35 -14.89 -4.12 18.99
C GLY A 35 -15.70 -3.17 19.87
N ASP A 36 -15.62 -1.87 19.61
CA ASP A 36 -16.34 -0.84 20.35
C ASP A 36 -17.84 -0.89 20.10
N GLY A 37 -18.27 -1.10 18.85
CA GLY A 37 -19.69 -1.32 18.53
C GLY A 37 -20.26 -2.53 19.29
N ALA A 38 -19.55 -3.66 19.30
CA ALA A 38 -19.95 -4.84 20.05
C ALA A 38 -19.89 -4.65 21.57
N ARG A 39 -18.97 -3.82 22.08
CA ARG A 39 -18.86 -3.50 23.51
C ARG A 39 -19.99 -2.58 23.97
N LEU A 40 -20.27 -1.53 23.21
CA LEU A 40 -21.37 -0.60 23.47
C LEU A 40 -22.72 -1.30 23.30
N GLY A 41 -22.87 -2.16 22.29
CA GLY A 41 -24.05 -2.99 22.11
C GLY A 41 -24.31 -3.90 23.31
N ARG A 42 -23.28 -4.48 23.93
CA ARG A 42 -23.45 -5.27 25.17
C ARG A 42 -23.70 -4.45 26.43
N ALA A 43 -23.35 -3.16 26.42
CA ALA A 43 -23.51 -2.27 27.57
C ALA A 43 -24.89 -1.61 27.63
N LEU A 44 -25.65 -1.68 26.54
CA LEU A 44 -26.97 -1.08 26.40
C LEU A 44 -28.01 -2.17 26.17
N ASP A 45 -29.27 -1.90 26.54
CA ASP A 45 -30.40 -2.77 26.26
C ASP A 45 -31.26 -2.22 25.13
N GLY A 46 -32.02 -3.12 24.50
CA GLY A 46 -33.05 -2.76 23.52
C GLY A 46 -32.50 -2.42 22.12
N PRO A 47 -33.30 -1.71 21.29
CA PRO A 47 -32.97 -1.49 19.87
C PRO A 47 -31.64 -0.77 19.63
N ALA A 48 -31.25 0.14 20.52
CA ALA A 48 -29.99 0.88 20.42
C ALA A 48 -28.76 -0.03 20.52
N ALA A 49 -28.86 -1.13 21.27
CA ALA A 49 -27.80 -2.13 21.38
C ALA A 49 -27.50 -2.80 20.03
N VAL A 50 -28.57 -3.20 19.33
CA VAL A 50 -28.50 -3.83 18.00
C VAL A 50 -27.96 -2.85 16.98
N GLU A 51 -28.39 -1.58 17.05
CA GLU A 51 -27.94 -0.53 16.16
C GLU A 51 -26.44 -0.24 16.33
N LEU A 52 -25.93 -0.13 17.55
CA LEU A 52 -24.51 0.14 17.81
C LEU A 52 -23.60 -0.99 17.36
N ASP A 53 -23.98 -2.24 17.58
CA ASP A 53 -23.25 -3.40 17.06
C ASP A 53 -23.24 -3.40 15.51
N ALA A 54 -24.38 -3.09 14.88
CA ALA A 54 -24.46 -2.96 13.43
C ALA A 54 -23.61 -1.81 12.88
N VAL A 55 -23.67 -0.63 13.50
CA VAL A 55 -22.90 0.56 13.10
C VAL A 55 -21.40 0.28 13.24
N GLY A 56 -20.96 -0.36 14.33
CA GLY A 56 -19.56 -0.75 14.50
C GLY A 56 -19.06 -1.67 13.39
N ARG A 57 -19.84 -2.69 13.02
CA ARG A 57 -19.52 -3.57 11.89
C ARG A 57 -19.48 -2.85 10.54
N VAL A 58 -20.44 -1.97 10.28
CA VAL A 58 -20.51 -1.21 9.02
C VAL A 58 -19.33 -0.25 8.91
N ALA A 59 -19.02 0.47 9.98
CA ALA A 59 -17.87 1.37 10.03
C ALA A 59 -16.55 0.62 9.85
N ALA A 60 -16.39 -0.52 10.55
CA ALA A 60 -15.23 -1.39 10.39
C ALA A 60 -15.07 -1.91 8.96
N ALA A 61 -16.16 -2.32 8.30
CA ALA A 61 -16.13 -2.76 6.91
C ALA A 61 -15.74 -1.63 5.95
N ALA A 62 -16.27 -0.41 6.15
CA ALA A 62 -15.94 0.74 5.32
C ALA A 62 -14.44 1.11 5.43
N VAL A 63 -13.90 1.12 6.65
CA VAL A 63 -12.47 1.36 6.89
C VAL A 63 -11.62 0.22 6.34
N GLY A 64 -12.06 -1.03 6.48
CA GLY A 64 -11.39 -2.21 5.92
C GLY A 64 -11.24 -2.12 4.39
N VAL A 65 -12.26 -1.63 3.68
CA VAL A 65 -12.16 -1.39 2.23
C VAL A 65 -11.07 -0.35 1.91
N LEU A 66 -10.93 0.71 2.70
CA LEU A 66 -9.88 1.70 2.50
C LEU A 66 -8.49 1.10 2.79
N ALA A 67 -8.36 0.29 3.84
CA ALA A 67 -7.13 -0.43 4.16
C ALA A 67 -6.68 -1.33 3.00
N ASP A 68 -7.59 -2.16 2.48
CA ASP A 68 -7.33 -3.04 1.34
C ASP A 68 -6.89 -2.25 0.11
N ARG A 69 -7.53 -1.12 -0.16
CA ARG A 69 -7.18 -0.26 -1.30
C ARG A 69 -5.78 0.35 -1.15
N ALA A 70 -5.41 0.80 0.06
CA ALA A 70 -4.06 1.31 0.31
C ALA A 70 -3.00 0.23 0.04
N VAL A 71 -3.23 -1.00 0.51
CA VAL A 71 -2.33 -2.13 0.28
C VAL A 71 -2.24 -2.49 -1.20
N VAL A 72 -3.36 -2.56 -1.92
CA VAL A 72 -3.37 -2.87 -3.36
C VAL A 72 -2.60 -1.81 -4.17
N VAL A 73 -2.76 -0.53 -3.85
CA VAL A 73 -2.01 0.54 -4.51
C VAL A 73 -0.52 0.43 -4.20
N ALA A 74 -0.14 0.17 -2.93
CA ALA A 74 1.25 -0.06 -2.55
C ALA A 74 1.88 -1.21 -3.34
N GLN A 75 1.20 -2.36 -3.43
CA GLN A 75 1.67 -3.52 -4.20
C GLN A 75 1.82 -3.22 -5.70
N THR A 76 0.88 -2.46 -6.27
CA THR A 76 0.94 -2.06 -7.68
C THR A 76 2.14 -1.17 -7.95
N LEU A 77 2.40 -0.20 -7.06
CA LEU A 77 3.57 0.68 -7.17
C LEU A 77 4.89 -0.07 -6.96
N GLU A 78 4.93 -1.01 -6.02
CA GLU A 78 6.09 -1.88 -5.78
C GLU A 78 6.45 -2.70 -7.03
N GLN A 79 5.44 -3.32 -7.67
CA GLN A 79 5.62 -4.05 -8.92
C GLN A 79 6.11 -3.16 -10.06
N ALA A 80 5.57 -1.93 -10.15
CA ALA A 80 6.01 -0.96 -11.15
C ALA A 80 7.48 -0.55 -10.94
N LEU A 81 7.88 -0.29 -9.69
CA LEU A 81 9.28 0.01 -9.33
C LEU A 81 10.22 -1.15 -9.67
N ALA A 82 9.85 -2.38 -9.31
CA ALA A 82 10.63 -3.57 -9.62
C ALA A 82 10.81 -3.74 -11.15
N SER A 83 9.74 -3.54 -11.91
CA SER A 83 9.76 -3.60 -13.37
C SER A 83 10.65 -2.52 -13.98
N TYR A 84 10.58 -1.28 -13.47
CA TYR A 84 11.43 -0.18 -13.92
C TYR A 84 12.91 -0.49 -13.69
N ARG A 85 13.29 -0.90 -12.47
CA ARG A 85 14.68 -1.24 -12.12
C ARG A 85 15.22 -2.41 -12.94
N ALA A 86 14.38 -3.40 -13.25
CA ALA A 86 14.76 -4.51 -14.13
C ALA A 86 15.03 -4.03 -15.56
N LEU A 87 14.18 -3.16 -16.12
CA LEU A 87 14.39 -2.56 -17.44
C LEU A 87 15.64 -1.67 -17.49
N GLU A 88 15.90 -0.90 -16.44
CA GLU A 88 17.10 -0.08 -16.30
C GLU A 88 18.37 -0.94 -16.26
N GLY A 89 18.34 -2.07 -15.55
CA GLY A 89 19.42 -3.06 -15.54
C GLY A 89 19.71 -3.63 -16.92
N LEU A 90 18.68 -4.09 -17.63
CA LEU A 90 18.80 -4.62 -18.99
C LEU A 90 19.34 -3.59 -19.98
N LEU A 91 18.92 -2.33 -19.86
CA LEU A 91 19.39 -1.24 -20.71
C LEU A 91 20.86 -0.92 -20.43
N THR A 92 21.25 -0.91 -19.16
CA THR A 92 22.64 -0.71 -18.71
C THR A 92 23.54 -1.83 -19.23
N GLU A 93 23.11 -3.09 -19.13
CA GLU A 93 23.82 -4.25 -19.68
C GLU A 93 24.00 -4.14 -21.20
N ARG A 94 22.94 -3.79 -21.94
CA ARG A 94 23.02 -3.63 -23.41
C ARG A 94 23.95 -2.49 -23.82
N LEU A 95 23.90 -1.35 -23.14
CA LEU A 95 24.79 -0.22 -23.44
C LEU A 95 26.24 -0.54 -23.08
N GLY A 96 26.47 -1.24 -21.97
CA GLY A 96 27.79 -1.75 -21.59
C GLY A 96 28.34 -2.73 -22.63
N ALA A 97 27.55 -3.72 -23.03
CA ALA A 97 27.93 -4.70 -24.05
C ALA A 97 28.19 -4.04 -25.42
N GLY A 98 27.41 -3.03 -25.80
CA GLY A 98 27.61 -2.27 -27.04
C GLY A 98 28.88 -1.41 -27.04
N ARG A 99 29.30 -0.90 -25.86
CA ARG A 99 30.59 -0.18 -25.70
C ARG A 99 31.81 -1.09 -25.77
N TYR A 100 31.66 -2.36 -25.41
CA TYR A 100 32.71 -3.37 -25.45
C TYR A 100 32.64 -4.30 -26.66
N ALA A 101 31.68 -4.10 -27.58
CA ALA A 101 31.68 -4.83 -28.84
C ALA A 101 32.99 -4.51 -29.58
N PRO A 102 33.93 -5.47 -29.69
CA PRO A 102 35.17 -5.21 -30.39
C PRO A 102 34.78 -4.87 -31.83
N THR A 103 35.24 -3.72 -32.30
CA THR A 103 35.32 -3.40 -33.72
C THR A 103 36.27 -4.41 -34.34
N ALA A 104 35.76 -5.61 -34.63
CA ALA A 104 36.45 -6.61 -35.41
C ALA A 104 36.62 -6.05 -36.82
N ARG A 105 37.87 -5.71 -37.14
CA ARG A 105 38.37 -5.47 -38.49
C ARG A 105 38.26 -6.72 -39.35
#